data_AF-A0A938U6Y1-F1
#
_entry.id   AF-A0A938U6Y1-F1
#
_cell.length_a   1.000
_cell.length_b   1.000
_cell.length_c   1.000
_cell.angle_alpha   90.00
_cell.angle_beta   90.00
_cell.angle_gamma   90.00
#
_symmetry.space_group_name_H-M   'P 1'
#
loop_
_entity.id
_entity.type
_entity.pdbx_description
1 polymer ?
#
loop_
_entity_poly.entity_id
_entity_poly.type
_entity_poly.pdbx_seq_one_letter_code
_entity_poly.pdbx_strand_id
1 'polypeptide(L)' 'MKRNDVSMVALLEWMNSQLSNYDNCDDCRFTSVLQLREYDQDGCNWSSANLQCSGVPVDVCAQIANDIVAHAKRLFNVK' A
#
# COMPACT_ATOMS: atom_id res chain seq x y z
N MET A 1 -11.58 -12.05 9.26
CA MET A 1 -12.16 -11.46 8.04
C MET A 1 -11.42 -12.04 6.84
N LYS A 2 -12.10 -12.44 5.77
CA LYS A 2 -11.44 -12.99 4.57
C LYS A 2 -10.90 -11.82 3.73
N ARG A 3 -9.64 -11.91 3.26
CA ARG A 3 -9.07 -10.94 2.32
C ARG A 3 -9.70 -11.08 0.94
N ASN A 4 -9.80 -9.98 0.21
CA ASN A 4 -10.24 -9.95 -1.18
C ASN A 4 -9.05 -10.08 -2.12
N ASP A 5 -9.17 -10.93 -3.14
CA ASP A 5 -8.12 -11.10 -4.16
C ASP A 5 -8.28 -10.05 -5.26
N VAL A 6 -7.34 -9.10 -5.31
CA VAL A 6 -7.32 -7.97 -6.25
C VAL A 6 -6.09 -8.05 -7.15
N SER A 7 -6.13 -7.42 -8.33
CA SER A 7 -4.91 -7.27 -9.14
C SER A 7 -3.94 -6.30 -8.47
N MET A 8 -2.66 -6.36 -8.81
CA MET A 8 -1.67 -5.37 -8.35
C MET A 8 -2.10 -3.94 -8.69
N VAL A 9 -2.66 -3.73 -9.88
CA VAL A 9 -3.16 -2.41 -10.32
C VAL A 9 -4.28 -1.92 -9.40
N ALA A 10 -5.27 -2.75 -9.12
CA ALA A 10 -6.38 -2.39 -8.24
C ALA A 10 -5.93 -2.12 -6.80
N LEU A 11 -4.95 -2.87 -6.29
CA LEU A 11 -4.35 -2.59 -4.98
C LEU A 11 -3.66 -1.21 -4.96
N LEU A 12 -2.87 -0.89 -5.99
CA LEU A 12 -2.20 0.41 -6.11
C LEU A 12 -3.19 1.55 -6.26
N GLU A 13 -4.25 1.39 -7.07
CA GLU A 13 -5.32 2.38 -7.20
C GLU A 13 -6.00 2.65 -5.86
N TRP A 14 -6.33 1.59 -5.12
CA TRP A 14 -6.91 1.71 -3.80
C TRP A 14 -5.97 2.44 -2.84
N MET A 15 -4.70 2.02 -2.72
CA MET A 15 -3.74 2.66 -1.81
C MET A 15 -3.50 4.13 -2.18
N ASN A 16 -3.42 4.46 -3.48
CA ASN A 16 -3.26 5.84 -3.94
C ASN A 16 -4.52 6.69 -3.67
N SER A 17 -5.72 6.12 -3.79
CA SER A 17 -6.96 6.82 -3.38
C SER A 17 -7.03 7.08 -1.88
N GLN A 18 -6.39 6.25 -1.05
CA GLN A 18 -6.28 6.51 0.37
C GLN A 18 -5.28 7.64 0.63
N LEU A 19 -4.15 7.62 -0.07
CA LEU A 19 -3.08 8.61 0.04
C LEU A 19 -3.54 10.01 -0.39
N SER A 20 -4.39 10.12 -1.41
CA SER A 20 -4.94 11.41 -1.88
C SER A 20 -5.89 12.10 -0.89
N ASN A 21 -6.30 11.42 0.20
CA ASN A 21 -7.09 12.06 1.26
C ASN A 21 -6.22 12.84 2.26
N TYR A 22 -4.90 12.83 2.08
CA TYR A 22 -3.95 13.55 2.93
C TYR A 22 -3.38 14.73 2.14
N ASP A 23 -3.72 15.96 2.53
CA ASP A 23 -3.29 17.23 1.90
C ASP A 23 -1.76 17.40 1.83
N ASN A 24 -1.02 16.60 2.59
CA ASN A 24 0.43 16.65 2.68
C ASN A 24 1.11 15.70 1.68
N CYS A 25 0.37 15.00 0.83
CA CYS A 25 0.88 13.91 0.00
C CYS A 25 0.53 14.07 -1.49
N ASP A 26 0.32 15.30 -1.96
CA ASP A 26 -0.11 15.60 -3.34
C ASP A 26 0.81 15.01 -4.41
N ASP A 27 2.12 14.95 -4.14
CA ASP A 27 3.12 14.37 -5.04
C ASP A 27 3.65 12.99 -4.56
N CYS A 28 2.88 12.27 -3.74
CA CYS A 28 3.25 10.94 -3.25
C CYS A 28 2.37 9.86 -3.89
N ARG A 29 2.98 8.74 -4.28
CA ARG A 29 2.31 7.66 -5.00
C ARG A 29 2.96 6.31 -4.75
N PHE A 30 2.15 5.30 -4.46
CA PHE A 30 2.54 3.90 -4.51
C PHE A 30 2.70 3.43 -5.95
N THR A 31 3.86 2.88 -6.27
CA THR A 31 4.24 2.49 -7.64
C THR A 31 4.25 0.98 -7.85
N SER A 32 4.51 0.20 -6.80
CA SER A 32 4.58 -1.26 -6.87
C SER A 32 4.47 -1.89 -5.49
N VAL A 33 4.18 -3.18 -5.46
CA VAL A 33 4.27 -4.02 -4.25
C VAL A 33 5.14 -5.24 -4.54
N LEU A 34 5.81 -5.75 -3.50
CA LEU A 34 6.54 -7.01 -3.58
C LEU A 34 5.57 -8.16 -3.29
N GLN A 35 5.22 -8.92 -4.32
CA GLN A 35 4.46 -10.16 -4.16
C GLN A 35 5.36 -11.24 -3.55
N LEU A 36 4.82 -11.97 -2.59
CA LEU A 36 5.49 -13.08 -1.93
C LEU A 36 5.25 -14.37 -2.72
N ARG A 37 6.23 -15.29 -2.67
CA ARG A 37 6.09 -16.62 -3.28
C ARG A 37 5.07 -17.47 -2.53
N GLU A 38 4.98 -17.27 -1.23
CA GLU A 38 4.06 -17.95 -0.32
C GLU A 38 3.36 -16.91 0.56
N TYR A 39 2.21 -17.28 1.12
CA TYR A 39 1.51 -16.45 2.09
C TYR A 39 2.35 -16.33 3.37
N ASP A 40 2.37 -15.14 3.98
CA ASP A 40 2.99 -14.94 5.28
C ASP A 40 2.16 -15.60 6.43
N GLN A 41 2.66 -15.46 7.66
CA GLN A 41 2.02 -16.04 8.85
C GLN A 41 0.59 -15.51 9.08
N ASP A 42 0.27 -14.32 8.55
CA ASP A 42 -1.04 -13.70 8.65
C ASP A 42 -1.93 -14.02 7.45
N GLY A 43 -1.44 -14.78 6.46
CA GLY A 43 -2.17 -15.12 5.23
C GLY A 43 -2.20 -13.98 4.20
N CYS A 44 -1.22 -13.08 4.20
CA CYS A 44 -1.00 -12.05 3.17
C CYS A 44 0.05 -12.52 2.15
N ASN A 45 -0.17 -12.30 0.86
CA ASN A 45 0.75 -12.74 -0.21
C ASN A 45 1.59 -11.62 -0.84
N TRP A 46 1.74 -10.50 -0.13
CA TRP A 46 2.60 -9.39 -0.54
C TRP A 46 3.12 -8.67 0.71
N SER A 47 4.26 -7.98 0.60
CA SER A 47 4.98 -7.43 1.77
C SER A 47 5.21 -5.92 1.72
N SER A 48 6.15 -5.47 0.89
CA SER A 48 6.56 -4.06 0.82
C SER A 48 5.83 -3.35 -0.29
N ALA A 49 5.40 -2.10 -0.04
CA ALA A 49 4.92 -1.21 -1.08
C ALA A 49 5.95 -0.11 -1.33
N ASN A 50 6.32 0.10 -2.59
CA ASN A 50 7.24 1.16 -2.97
C ASN A 50 6.48 2.47 -3.09
N LEU A 51 6.86 3.44 -2.26
CA LEU A 51 6.33 4.78 -2.27
C LEU A 51 7.33 5.70 -2.98
N GLN A 52 6.87 6.38 -4.02
CA GLN A 52 7.53 7.59 -4.51
C GLN A 52 6.94 8.76 -3.74
N CYS A 53 7.78 9.63 -3.21
CA CYS A 53 7.29 10.80 -2.50
C CYS A 53 8.19 12.01 -2.74
N SER A 54 7.54 13.14 -3.03
CA SER A 54 8.16 14.42 -3.30
C SER A 54 7.37 15.54 -2.62
N GLY A 55 8.00 16.70 -2.43
CA GLY A 55 7.35 17.89 -1.88
C GLY A 55 7.23 17.94 -0.36
N VAL A 56 7.48 16.84 0.35
CA VAL A 56 7.36 16.74 1.81
C VAL A 56 8.45 15.88 2.46
N PRO A 57 8.72 16.06 3.77
CA PRO A 57 9.67 15.23 4.50
C PRO A 57 9.32 13.74 4.43
N VAL A 58 10.35 12.90 4.23
CA VAL A 58 10.21 11.45 4.01
C VAL A 58 9.57 10.75 5.19
N ASP A 59 9.84 11.22 6.41
CA ASP A 59 9.29 10.69 7.66
C ASP A 59 7.77 10.84 7.75
N VAL A 60 7.24 12.01 7.36
CA VAL A 60 5.79 12.27 7.33
C VAL A 60 5.08 11.30 6.38
N CYS A 61 5.63 11.12 5.19
CA CYS A 61 5.00 10.25 4.19
C CYS A 61 5.22 8.77 4.44
N ALA A 62 6.34 8.39 5.04
CA ALA A 62 6.55 7.04 5.51
C ALA A 62 5.49 6.64 6.54
N GLN A 63 5.14 7.54 7.49
CA GLN A 63 4.13 7.25 8.50
C GLN A 63 2.75 7.01 7.87
N ILE A 64 2.26 7.95 7.05
CA ILE A 64 0.96 7.83 6.36
C ILE A 64 0.93 6.57 5.48
N ALA A 65 1.99 6.33 4.71
CA ALA A 65 2.07 5.17 3.84
C ALA A 65 2.07 3.85 4.62
N ASN A 66 2.76 3.78 5.76
CA ASN A 66 2.78 2.60 6.61
C ASN A 66 1.38 2.25 7.14
N ASP A 67 0.59 3.26 7.54
CA ASP A 67 -0.79 3.05 8.00
C ASP A 67 -1.69 2.52 6.88
N ILE A 68 -1.57 3.10 5.68
CA ILE A 68 -2.30 2.63 4.49
C ILE A 68 -1.91 1.19 4.14
N VAL A 69 -0.61 0.87 4.14
CA VAL A 69 -0.10 -0.47 3.84
C VAL A 69 -0.57 -1.49 4.90
N ALA A 70 -0.49 -1.15 6.18
CA ALA A 70 -0.96 -2.01 7.27
C ALA A 70 -2.47 -2.28 7.15
N HIS A 71 -3.25 -1.28 6.73
CA HIS A 71 -4.66 -1.47 6.46
C HIS A 71 -4.89 -2.38 5.23
N ALA A 72 -4.22 -2.10 4.12
CA ALA A 72 -4.32 -2.90 2.90
C ALA A 72 -3.98 -4.37 3.14
N LYS A 73 -2.95 -4.67 3.93
CA LYS A 73 -2.56 -6.04 4.31
C LYS A 73 -3.62 -6.80 5.09
N ARG A 74 -4.58 -6.12 5.71
CA ARG A 74 -5.73 -6.78 6.38
C ARG A 74 -6.89 -7.03 5.43
N LEU A 75 -6.92 -6.37 4.27
CA LEU A 75 -8.04 -6.37 3.34
C LEU A 75 -7.76 -7.17 2.07
N PHE A 76 -6.52 -7.20 1.58
CA PHE A 76 -6.23 -7.60 0.21
C PHE A 76 -5.10 -8.61 0.07
N ASN A 77 -5.29 -9.55 -0.85
CA ASN A 77 -4.23 -10.33 -1.48
C ASN A 77 -4.12 -9.94 -2.96
N VAL A 78 -2.95 -10.15 -3.54
CA VAL A 78 -2.64 -9.83 -4.94
C VAL A 78 -2.74 -11.08 -5.81
N LYS A 79 -3.49 -11.03 -6.92
CA LYS A 79 -3.60 -12.10 -7.92
C LYS A 79 -2.97 -11.71 -9.25
#